data_AF-A0A1C6YWW9-F1
#
_entry.id   AF-A0A1C6YWW9-F1
#
_cell.length_a   1.000
_cell.length_b   1.000
_cell.length_c   1.000
_cell.angle_alpha   90.00
_cell.angle_beta   90.00
_cell.angle_gamma   90.00
#
_symmetry.space_group_name_H-M   'P 1'
#
loop_
_entity.id
_entity.type
_entity.pdbx_description
1 polymer ?
#
loop_
_entity_poly.entity_id
_entity_poly.type
_entity_poly.pdbx_seq_one_letter_code
_entity_poly.pdbx_strand_id
1 'polypeptide(L)'
;MKTIKTPPIIDEQNYLFFCKTWDENDDIWVDSSELTHSDDIVKYVSLAFAFPNENFTTVILSEIAEKKQTPMALLKKIILFGDQGAIESVCMRTDLNEDLEYTCNSLKLEHEKKKV
;
A
#
# COMPACT_ATOMS: atom_id res chain seq x y z
N MET A 1 12.94 -15.46 -8.64
CA MET A 1 12.37 -14.30 -7.97
C MET A 1 12.90 -13.00 -8.57
N LYS A 2 12.12 -12.41 -9.48
CA LYS A 2 12.37 -11.05 -10.00
C LYS A 2 11.84 -10.03 -8.99
N THR A 3 12.33 -8.80 -9.01
CA THR A 3 11.89 -7.74 -8.08
C THR A 3 11.50 -6.49 -8.86
N ILE A 4 10.35 -5.89 -8.54
CA ILE A 4 10.07 -4.49 -8.87
C ILE A 4 10.61 -3.64 -7.74
N LYS A 5 11.67 -2.87 -8.01
CA LYS A 5 12.15 -1.84 -7.09
C LYS A 5 11.31 -0.59 -7.28
N THR A 6 10.80 -0.03 -6.19
CA THR A 6 10.02 1.21 -6.24
C THR A 6 10.95 2.41 -5.97
N PRO A 7 11.49 3.07 -7.01
CA PRO A 7 12.33 4.24 -6.80
C PRO A 7 11.52 5.36 -6.12
N PRO A 8 12.17 6.22 -5.31
CA PRO A 8 11.52 7.39 -4.69
C PRO A 8 10.80 8.29 -5.70
N ILE A 9 11.40 8.49 -6.87
CA ILE A 9 10.85 9.30 -7.95
C ILE A 9 10.13 8.39 -8.93
N ILE A 10 8.81 8.59 -9.04
CA ILE A 10 7.95 7.84 -9.94
C ILE A 10 7.03 8.79 -10.73
N ASP A 11 6.84 8.48 -12.01
CA ASP A 11 5.86 9.11 -12.88
C ASP A 11 4.84 8.08 -13.39
N GLU A 12 3.87 8.55 -14.15
CA GLU A 12 2.81 7.71 -14.72
C GLU A 12 3.36 6.63 -15.65
N GLN A 13 4.34 6.96 -16.51
CA GLN A 13 4.89 6.01 -17.47
C GLN A 13 5.62 4.85 -16.77
N ASN A 14 6.44 5.17 -15.78
CA ASN A 14 7.14 4.15 -14.99
C ASN A 14 6.17 3.33 -14.13
N TYR A 15 5.11 3.95 -13.60
CA TYR A 15 4.09 3.24 -12.85
C TYR A 15 3.35 2.21 -13.73
N LEU A 16 2.93 2.60 -14.92
CA LEU A 16 2.31 1.69 -15.90
C LEU A 16 3.27 0.59 -16.36
N PHE A 17 4.57 0.92 -16.46
CA PHE A 17 5.60 -0.10 -16.71
C PHE A 17 5.68 -1.13 -15.58
N PHE A 18 5.56 -0.71 -14.32
CA PHE A 18 5.49 -1.64 -13.18
C PHE A 18 4.21 -2.48 -13.20
N CYS A 19 3.06 -1.90 -13.54
CA CYS A 19 1.80 -2.63 -13.69
C CYS A 19 1.95 -3.76 -14.72
N LYS A 20 2.47 -3.43 -15.90
CA LYS A 20 2.75 -4.42 -16.95
C LYS A 20 3.76 -5.48 -16.48
N THR A 21 4.83 -5.05 -15.82
CA THR A 21 5.86 -5.98 -15.33
C THR A 21 5.30 -6.95 -14.29
N TRP A 22 4.39 -6.49 -13.43
CA TRP A 22 3.69 -7.34 -12.47
C TRP A 22 2.85 -8.40 -13.17
N ASP A 23 2.02 -7.99 -14.13
CA ASP A 23 1.11 -8.89 -14.83
C ASP A 23 1.81 -9.93 -15.72
N GLU A 24 3.01 -9.64 -16.21
CA GLU A 24 3.78 -10.55 -17.07
C GLU A 24 4.62 -11.58 -16.30
N ASN A 25 4.63 -11.56 -14.96
CA ASN A 25 5.53 -12.39 -14.16
C ASN A 25 4.85 -13.03 -12.94
N ASP A 26 4.78 -14.37 -12.92
CA ASP A 26 4.17 -15.13 -11.81
C ASP A 26 5.03 -15.23 -10.53
N ASP A 27 6.34 -15.00 -10.61
CA ASP A 27 7.30 -15.08 -9.49
C ASP A 27 8.06 -13.75 -9.30
N ILE A 28 7.28 -12.71 -8.96
CA ILE A 28 7.75 -11.35 -8.74
C ILE A 28 7.27 -10.81 -7.40
N TRP A 29 8.09 -9.98 -6.76
CA TRP A 29 7.76 -9.26 -5.53
C TRP A 29 8.09 -7.78 -5.68
N VAL A 30 7.46 -6.98 -4.83
CA VAL A 30 7.69 -5.54 -4.75
C VAL A 30 8.67 -5.27 -3.62
N ASP A 31 9.75 -4.55 -3.94
CA ASP A 31 10.69 -4.03 -2.95
C ASP A 31 10.43 -2.53 -2.78
N SER A 32 9.76 -2.22 -1.67
CA SER A 32 9.38 -0.87 -1.30
C SER A 32 10.38 -0.17 -0.37
N SER A 33 11.54 -0.78 -0.10
CA SER A 33 12.49 -0.33 0.93
C SER A 33 13.05 1.07 0.71
N GLU A 34 13.12 1.53 -0.55
CA GLU A 34 13.63 2.86 -0.90
C GLU A 34 12.61 3.99 -0.64
N LEU A 35 11.33 3.68 -0.42
CA LEU A 35 10.27 4.66 -0.12
C LEU A 35 10.34 5.09 1.35
N THR A 36 11.35 5.90 1.68
CA THR A 36 11.63 6.32 3.06
C THR A 36 11.04 7.68 3.41
N HIS A 37 10.59 8.46 2.42
CA HIS A 37 9.97 9.78 2.62
C HIS A 37 8.47 9.76 2.32
N SER A 38 7.72 10.58 3.07
CA SER A 38 6.27 10.68 2.91
C SER A 38 5.86 11.16 1.53
N ASP A 39 6.63 12.04 0.89
CA ASP A 39 6.28 12.63 -0.40
C ASP A 39 6.33 11.58 -1.52
N ASP A 40 7.32 10.69 -1.48
CA ASP A 40 7.44 9.56 -2.40
C ASP A 40 6.23 8.62 -2.24
N ILE A 41 5.91 8.29 -0.99
CA ILE A 41 4.74 7.47 -0.64
C ILE A 41 3.45 8.12 -1.16
N VAL A 42 3.25 9.42 -0.94
CA VAL A 42 2.10 10.18 -1.44
C VAL A 42 2.00 10.07 -2.96
N LYS A 43 3.13 10.13 -3.66
CA LYS A 43 3.15 10.03 -5.13
C LYS A 43 2.70 8.65 -5.61
N TYR A 44 3.21 7.57 -5.02
CA TYR A 44 2.78 6.20 -5.35
C TYR A 44 1.30 5.98 -5.07
N VAL A 45 0.82 6.39 -3.88
CA VAL A 45 -0.60 6.26 -3.52
C VAL A 45 -1.50 7.06 -4.47
N SER A 46 -1.05 8.24 -4.91
CA SER A 46 -1.80 9.04 -5.87
C SER A 46 -1.91 8.35 -7.23
N LEU A 47 -0.84 7.72 -7.70
CA LEU A 47 -0.85 6.94 -8.95
C LEU A 47 -1.69 5.67 -8.83
N ALA A 48 -1.55 4.93 -7.72
CA ALA A 48 -2.38 3.78 -7.40
C ALA A 48 -3.88 4.11 -7.48
N PHE A 49 -4.31 5.22 -6.89
CA PHE A 49 -5.70 5.66 -6.98
C PHE A 49 -6.12 6.23 -8.34
N ALA A 50 -5.17 6.65 -9.19
CA ALA A 50 -5.45 7.03 -10.56
C ALA A 50 -5.65 5.81 -11.47
N PHE A 51 -5.06 4.66 -11.11
CA PHE A 51 -5.12 3.40 -11.84
C PHE A 51 -5.65 2.25 -10.97
N PRO A 52 -6.90 2.33 -10.47
CA PRO A 52 -7.43 1.39 -9.48
C PRO A 52 -7.65 -0.04 -10.02
N ASN A 53 -7.65 -0.22 -11.34
CA ASN A 53 -7.92 -1.51 -11.99
C ASN A 53 -6.65 -2.33 -12.28
N GLU A 54 -5.47 -1.79 -12.00
CA GLU A 54 -4.20 -2.48 -12.24
C GLU A 54 -3.90 -3.43 -11.06
N ASN A 55 -3.50 -4.67 -11.33
CA ASN A 55 -3.21 -5.63 -10.24
C ASN A 55 -2.06 -5.18 -9.35
N PHE A 56 -1.09 -4.46 -9.91
CA PHE A 56 0.02 -3.87 -9.14
C PHE A 56 -0.47 -2.86 -8.09
N THR A 57 -1.61 -2.20 -8.32
CA THR A 57 -2.17 -1.19 -7.41
C THR A 57 -2.51 -1.79 -6.05
N THR A 58 -3.10 -2.99 -5.99
CA THR A 58 -3.44 -3.62 -4.70
C THR A 58 -2.17 -3.95 -3.90
N VAL A 59 -1.16 -4.49 -4.58
CA VAL A 59 0.11 -4.90 -4.00
C VAL A 59 0.87 -3.70 -3.44
N ILE A 60 1.03 -2.64 -4.23
CA ILE A 60 1.78 -1.47 -3.78
C ILE A 60 1.07 -0.72 -2.65
N LEU A 61 -0.27 -0.71 -2.62
CA LEU A 61 -1.02 -0.12 -1.51
C LEU A 61 -0.84 -0.91 -0.21
N SER A 62 -0.79 -2.24 -0.27
CA SER A 62 -0.48 -3.10 0.88
C SER A 62 0.93 -2.82 1.41
N GLU A 63 1.92 -2.80 0.53
CA GLU A 63 3.32 -2.50 0.86
C GLU A 63 3.49 -1.11 1.49
N ILE A 64 2.81 -0.10 0.96
CA ILE A 64 2.85 1.26 1.47
C ILE A 64 2.11 1.37 2.81
N ALA A 65 1.00 0.65 3.00
CA ALA A 65 0.23 0.70 4.23
C ALA A 65 1.11 0.33 5.44
N GLU A 66 2.03 -0.61 5.31
CA GLU A 66 2.90 -1.08 6.39
C GLU A 66 4.02 -0.08 6.78
N LYS A 67 4.28 0.94 5.94
CA LYS A 67 5.35 1.90 6.21
C LYS A 67 4.95 2.90 7.27
N LYS A 68 5.78 3.03 8.31
CA LYS A 68 5.61 4.01 9.39
C LYS A 68 5.48 5.44 8.87
N GLN A 69 6.14 5.75 7.76
CA GLN A 69 6.18 7.07 7.14
C GLN A 69 4.90 7.40 6.35
N THR A 70 4.02 6.42 6.12
CA THR A 70 2.76 6.64 5.42
C THR A 70 1.85 7.54 6.26
N PRO A 71 1.46 8.73 5.74
CA PRO A 71 0.62 9.66 6.48
C PRO A 71 -0.72 9.05 6.87
N MET A 72 -1.21 9.36 8.08
CA MET A 72 -2.51 8.88 8.59
C MET A 72 -3.68 9.18 7.64
N ALA A 73 -3.67 10.34 6.99
CA ALA A 73 -4.68 10.70 5.99
C ALA A 73 -4.69 9.75 4.78
N LEU A 74 -3.52 9.25 4.37
CA LEU A 74 -3.44 8.24 3.30
C LEU A 74 -3.87 6.87 3.80
N LEU A 75 -3.50 6.47 5.02
CA LEU A 75 -4.00 5.23 5.62
C LEU A 75 -5.52 5.20 5.68
N LYS A 76 -6.16 6.32 6.05
CA LYS A 76 -7.62 6.47 6.00
C LYS A 76 -8.17 6.24 4.59
N LYS A 77 -7.49 6.80 3.58
CA LYS A 77 -7.89 6.63 2.18
C LYS A 77 -7.73 5.17 1.72
N ILE A 78 -6.67 4.50 2.15
CA ILE A 78 -6.45 3.06 1.89
C ILE A 78 -7.55 2.23 2.54
N ILE A 79 -7.98 2.53 3.77
CA ILE A 79 -9.11 1.82 4.39
C ILE A 79 -10.40 1.96 3.57
N LEU A 80 -10.66 3.14 3.00
CA LEU A 80 -11.90 3.44 2.30
C LEU A 80 -11.96 2.87 0.88
N PHE A 81 -10.82 2.75 0.21
CA PHE A 81 -10.76 2.48 -1.24
C PHE A 81 -9.79 1.35 -1.63
N GLY A 82 -8.98 0.87 -0.70
CA GLY A 82 -8.08 -0.26 -0.90
C GLY A 82 -8.84 -1.59 -0.88
N ASP A 83 -8.14 -2.64 -1.29
CA ASP A 83 -8.64 -4.01 -1.17
C ASP A 83 -8.42 -4.56 0.25
N GLN A 84 -8.91 -5.78 0.50
CA GLN A 84 -8.84 -6.41 1.80
C GLN A 84 -7.39 -6.52 2.32
N GLY A 85 -6.43 -6.85 1.45
CA GLY A 85 -5.02 -6.94 1.82
C GLY A 85 -4.47 -5.61 2.31
N ALA A 86 -4.71 -4.52 1.56
CA ALA A 86 -4.25 -3.20 1.97
C ALA A 86 -4.93 -2.71 3.25
N ILE A 87 -6.24 -2.98 3.43
CA ILE A 87 -6.99 -2.65 4.65
C ILE A 87 -6.36 -3.37 5.86
N GLU A 88 -6.05 -4.66 5.72
CA GLU A 88 -5.42 -5.45 6.78
C GLU A 88 -4.01 -4.95 7.11
N SER A 89 -3.19 -4.66 6.10
CA SER A 89 -1.86 -4.05 6.30
C SER A 89 -1.96 -2.73 7.10
N VAL A 90 -2.98 -1.90 6.86
CA VAL A 90 -3.23 -0.71 7.70
C VAL A 90 -3.59 -1.12 9.12
N CYS A 91 -4.58 -2.00 9.30
CA CYS A 91 -5.13 -2.34 10.61
C CYS A 91 -4.18 -3.14 11.51
N MET A 92 -3.20 -3.82 10.93
CA MET A 92 -2.15 -4.53 11.66
C MET A 92 -1.07 -3.61 12.24
N ARG A 93 -1.00 -2.36 11.80
CA ARG A 93 -0.07 -1.37 12.36
C ARG A 93 -0.30 -1.11 13.84
N THR A 94 0.77 -0.84 14.57
CA THR A 94 0.74 -0.55 16.01
C THR A 94 0.87 0.94 16.34
N ASP A 95 0.98 1.80 15.32
CA ASP A 95 1.23 3.23 15.44
C ASP A 95 0.07 4.08 14.88
N LEU A 96 -1.12 3.48 14.72
CA LEU A 96 -2.33 4.18 14.29
C LEU A 96 -2.79 5.19 15.35
N ASN A 97 -3.51 6.22 14.90
CA ASN A 97 -4.22 7.12 15.82
C ASN A 97 -5.58 6.53 16.24
N GLU A 98 -6.19 7.11 17.27
CA GLU A 98 -7.45 6.60 17.85
C GLU A 98 -8.59 6.47 16.81
N ASP A 99 -8.70 7.40 15.85
CA ASP A 99 -9.72 7.37 14.79
C ASP A 99 -9.57 6.13 13.88
N LEU A 100 -8.33 5.86 13.44
CA LEU A 100 -8.04 4.71 12.59
C LEU A 100 -8.09 3.40 13.36
N GLU A 101 -7.63 3.36 14.61
CA GLU A 101 -7.77 2.19 15.47
C GLU A 101 -9.24 1.83 15.69
N TYR A 102 -10.09 2.81 16.00
CA TYR A 102 -11.52 2.61 16.13
C TYR A 102 -12.14 2.09 14.83
N THR A 103 -11.77 2.70 13.70
CA THR A 103 -12.22 2.27 12.38
C THR A 103 -11.84 0.80 12.14
N CYS A 104 -10.58 0.43 12.32
CA CYS A 104 -10.10 -0.93 12.15
C CYS A 104 -10.78 -1.95 13.06
N ASN A 105 -11.03 -1.61 14.33
CA ASN A 105 -11.74 -2.49 15.27
C ASN A 105 -13.22 -2.71 14.89
N SER A 106 -13.80 -1.83 14.07
CA SER A 106 -15.17 -1.97 13.57
C SER A 106 -15.29 -2.78 12.28
N LEU A 107 -14.16 -3.06 11.61
CA LEU A 107 -14.13 -3.82 10.36
C LEU A 107 -14.07 -5.33 10.64
N LYS A 108 -14.68 -6.11 9.75
CA LYS A 108 -14.50 -7.56 9.72
C LYS A 108 -13.25 -7.88 8.92
N LEU A 109 -12.13 -8.05 9.62
CA LEU A 109 -10.86 -8.47 9.04
C LEU A 109 -10.80 -10.01 8.98
N GLU A 110 -10.11 -10.57 7.99
CA GLU A 110 -9.85 -12.02 7.93
C GLU A 110 -8.79 -12.42 8.96
N HIS A 111 -7.82 -11.53 9.20
CA HIS A 111 -6.77 -11.72 10.19
C HIS A 111 -6.99 -10.84 11.43
N GLU A 112 -7.07 -11.48 12.60
CA GLU A 112 -7.16 -10.76 13.87
C GLU A 112 -5.78 -10.30 14.35
N LYS A 113 -5.70 -9.02 14.75
CA LYS A 113 -4.53 -8.47 15.41
C LYS A 113 -4.32 -9.16 16.77
N LYS A 114 -3.23 -9.91 16.92
CA LYS A 114 -2.86 -10.49 18.22
C LYS A 114 -2.57 -9.35 19.20
N LYS A 115 -3.38 -9.26 20.26
CA LYS A 115 -3.10 -8.37 21.40
C LYS A 115 -1.82 -8.88 22.08
N VAL A 116 -0.78 -8.05 22.10
CA VAL A 116 0.46 -8.29 22.86
C VAL A 116 0.25 -7.85 24.29
#